data_AF-A7IEJ9-F1
#
_entry.id   AF-A7IEJ9-F1
#
_cell.length_a   1.000
_cell.length_b   1.000
_cell.length_c   1.000
_cell.angle_alpha   90.00
_cell.angle_beta   90.00
_cell.angle_gamma   90.00
#
_symmetry.space_group_name_H-M   'P 1'
#
loop_
_entity.id
_entity.type
_entity.pdbx_description
1 polymer ?
#
loop_
_entity_poly.entity_id
_entity_poly.type
_entity_poly.pdbx_seq_one_letter_code
_entity_poly.pdbx_strand_id
1 'polypeptide(L)'
;MPDTSFKLNPTLEDDENHFGYLKKLEGPEQWAVKYLYDRLGIIDNKMSALLRLNGIIIGFLSLAVFRVAENSKIVTWPIIFLSMCVVVFVVLTYAEIMGARIFYLAFDRVTPSRTFDDYCKTAMNITITRERQYRQAFWASVGGIALFILMFMFVAVGDIYKLSTAGAEALPAACTPVTSCPPPPKPPA
;
A
#
# COMPACT_ATOMS: atom_id res chain seq x y z
N MET A 1 4.00 24.58 38.09
CA MET A 1 3.57 23.42 37.29
C MET A 1 4.11 23.65 35.89
N PRO A 2 5.00 22.81 35.35
CA PRO A 2 5.49 22.99 33.99
C PRO A 2 4.35 22.75 33.00
N ASP A 3 4.17 23.68 32.06
CA ASP A 3 3.18 23.64 30.98
C ASP A 3 3.31 22.32 30.18
N THR A 4 2.24 21.53 30.17
CA THR A 4 2.15 20.25 29.46
C THR A 4 1.72 20.41 28.00
N SER A 5 1.77 21.61 27.42
CA SER A 5 1.28 21.86 26.07
C SER A 5 2.34 21.70 24.96
N PHE A 6 3.51 21.14 25.26
CA PHE A 6 4.49 20.84 24.21
C PHE A 6 4.03 19.61 23.41
N LYS A 7 3.18 19.86 22.40
CA LYS A 7 2.92 18.91 21.32
C LYS A 7 4.18 18.85 20.45
N LEU A 8 5.17 18.09 20.93
CA LEU A 8 6.34 17.70 20.18
C LEU A 8 5.80 16.84 19.02
N ASN A 9 5.66 17.40 17.83
CA ASN A 9 5.46 16.60 16.63
C ASN A 9 6.74 15.79 16.48
N PRO A 10 6.72 14.45 16.59
CA PRO A 10 7.96 13.67 16.58
C PRO A 10 8.59 13.78 15.18
N THR A 11 9.52 14.70 15.04
CA THR A 11 10.42 14.80 13.89
C THR A 11 11.69 14.00 14.21
N LEU A 12 12.42 13.58 13.17
CA LEU A 12 13.67 12.84 13.34
C LEU A 12 14.71 13.62 14.17
N GLU A 13 14.71 14.95 14.07
CA GLU A 13 15.60 15.86 14.81
C GLU A 13 15.18 16.00 16.28
N ASP A 14 13.88 15.89 16.56
CA ASP A 14 13.35 15.90 17.91
C ASP A 14 13.69 14.62 18.69
N ASP A 15 13.94 13.50 18.00
CA ASP A 15 14.30 12.24 18.64
C ASP A 15 15.71 12.25 19.22
N GLU A 16 16.65 12.88 18.51
CA GLU A 16 18.01 13.10 19.03
C GLU A 16 17.98 13.99 20.27
N ASN A 17 17.17 15.06 20.22
CA ASN A 17 16.99 15.97 21.34
C ASN A 17 16.29 15.31 22.53
N HIS A 18 15.27 14.49 22.27
CA HIS A 18 14.52 13.76 23.30
C HIS A 18 15.39 12.70 23.97
N PHE A 19 16.18 11.96 23.20
CA PHE A 19 17.18 11.03 23.75
C PHE A 19 18.25 11.76 24.56
N GLY A 20 18.74 12.90 24.06
CA GLY A 20 19.70 13.74 24.78
C GLY A 20 19.15 14.27 26.11
N TYR A 21 17.86 14.55 26.19
CA TYR A 21 17.18 14.95 27.43
C TYR A 21 17.02 13.76 28.39
N LEU A 22 16.58 12.60 27.90
CA LEU A 22 16.46 11.36 28.70
C LEU A 22 17.79 10.88 29.26
N LYS A 23 18.89 11.07 28.52
CA LYS A 23 20.25 10.76 28.99
C LYS A 23 20.73 11.71 30.11
N LYS A 24 20.22 12.93 30.15
CA LYS A 24 20.60 13.99 31.12
C LYS A 24 19.76 13.97 32.40
N LEU A 25 18.60 13.31 32.38
CA LEU A 25 17.79 13.10 33.58
C LEU A 25 18.56 12.20 34.55
N GLU A 26 18.79 12.68 35.78
CA GLU A 26 19.37 11.88 36.87
C GLU A 26 18.40 10.75 37.23
N GLY A 27 18.62 9.59 36.61
CA GLY A 27 17.76 8.42 36.67
C GLY A 27 18.29 7.38 35.71
N PRO A 28 18.18 6.09 36.03
CA PRO A 28 19.05 5.03 35.51
C PRO A 28 19.15 5.06 33.98
N GLU A 29 20.38 5.01 33.47
CA GLU A 29 20.74 4.97 32.03
C GLU A 29 19.89 3.96 31.22
N GLN A 30 19.29 2.99 31.91
CA GLN A 30 18.25 2.10 31.43
C GLN A 30 17.08 2.79 30.70
N TRP A 31 16.67 4.00 31.09
CA TRP A 31 15.52 4.68 30.43
C TRP A 31 15.82 5.11 29.01
N ALA A 32 17.03 5.66 28.77
CA ALA A 32 17.47 6.06 27.44
C ALA A 32 17.62 4.84 26.51
N VAL A 33 18.18 3.75 27.04
CA VAL A 33 18.32 2.49 26.30
C VAL A 33 16.95 1.87 26.01
N LYS A 34 16.06 1.82 27.01
CA LYS A 34 14.69 1.31 26.85
C LYS A 34 13.94 2.08 25.77
N TYR A 35 14.04 3.41 25.76
CA TYR A 35 13.42 4.24 24.74
C TYR A 35 13.87 3.86 23.32
N LEU A 36 15.18 3.67 23.10
CA LEU A 36 15.72 3.26 21.79
C LEU A 36 15.19 1.88 21.36
N TYR A 37 15.14 0.92 22.28
CA TYR A 37 14.59 -0.42 22.00
C TYR A 37 13.08 -0.38 21.69
N ASP A 38 12.30 0.36 22.47
CA ASP A 38 10.86 0.53 22.23
C ASP A 38 10.63 1.17 20.85
N ARG A 39 11.44 2.17 20.49
CA ARG A 39 11.40 2.84 19.17
C ARG A 39 11.67 1.86 18.02
N LEU A 40 12.72 1.05 18.14
CA LEU A 40 13.06 0.01 17.16
C LEU A 40 11.94 -1.02 17.02
N GLY A 41 11.37 -1.47 18.14
CA GLY A 41 10.23 -2.40 18.15
C GLY A 41 9.00 -1.84 17.44
N ILE A 42 8.71 -0.55 17.61
CA ILE A 42 7.62 0.12 16.89
C ILE A 42 7.88 0.14 15.38
N ILE A 43 9.10 0.49 14.95
CA ILE A 43 9.47 0.53 13.52
C ILE A 43 9.36 -0.86 12.91
N ASP A 44 9.91 -1.88 13.57
CA ASP A 44 9.89 -3.26 13.08
C ASP A 44 8.45 -3.81 12.98
N ASN A 45 7.59 -3.51 13.97
CA ASN A 45 6.18 -3.91 13.94
C ASN A 45 5.40 -3.23 12.79
N LYS A 46 5.59 -1.92 12.60
CA LYS A 46 5.00 -1.17 11.49
C LYS A 46 5.47 -1.69 10.14
N MET A 47 6.76 -2.00 10.01
CA MET A 47 7.33 -2.57 8.80
C MET A 47 6.75 -3.97 8.51
N SER A 48 6.60 -4.82 9.54
CA SER A 48 5.97 -6.14 9.39
C SER A 48 4.52 -6.04 8.91
N ALA A 49 3.75 -5.10 9.45
CA ALA A 49 2.38 -4.85 8.99
C ALA A 49 2.34 -4.36 7.53
N LEU A 50 3.27 -3.47 7.16
CA LEU A 50 3.39 -2.95 5.80
C LEU A 50 3.73 -4.05 4.78
N LEU A 51 4.67 -4.94 5.12
CA LEU A 51 5.03 -6.09 4.26
C LEU A 51 3.84 -7.03 4.07
N ARG A 52 3.07 -7.32 5.13
CA ARG A 52 1.87 -8.14 5.01
C ARG A 52 0.83 -7.52 4.09
N LEU A 53 0.60 -6.21 4.22
CA LEU A 53 -0.36 -5.50 3.36
C LEU A 53 0.10 -5.50 1.89
N ASN A 54 1.38 -5.22 1.63
CA ASN A 54 1.94 -5.27 0.28
C ASN A 54 1.79 -6.68 -0.33
N GLY A 55 2.11 -7.72 0.45
CA GLY A 55 1.98 -9.11 0.02
C GLY A 55 0.55 -9.50 -0.37
N ILE A 56 -0.46 -9.03 0.38
CA ILE A 56 -1.88 -9.23 0.03
C ILE A 56 -2.20 -8.60 -1.33
N ILE A 57 -1.74 -7.37 -1.57
CA ILE A 57 -2.02 -6.63 -2.81
C ILE A 57 -1.33 -7.29 -4.00
N ILE A 58 -0.07 -7.71 -3.85
CA ILE A 58 0.65 -8.47 -4.87
C ILE A 58 -0.09 -9.78 -5.18
N GLY A 59 -0.63 -10.45 -4.16
CA GLY A 59 -1.53 -11.60 -4.32
C GLY A 59 -2.73 -11.29 -5.21
N PHE A 60 -3.49 -10.24 -4.92
CA PHE A 60 -4.62 -9.83 -5.77
C PHE A 60 -4.19 -9.44 -7.19
N LEU A 61 -3.05 -8.75 -7.32
CA LEU A 61 -2.51 -8.32 -8.59
C LEU A 61 -2.18 -9.52 -9.49
N SER A 62 -1.55 -10.56 -8.93
CA SER A 62 -1.24 -11.79 -9.67
C SER A 62 -2.50 -12.49 -10.19
N LEU A 63 -3.54 -12.61 -9.36
CA LEU A 63 -4.84 -13.18 -9.77
C LEU A 63 -5.48 -12.36 -10.90
N ALA A 64 -5.42 -11.03 -10.83
CA ALA A 64 -5.96 -10.15 -11.85
C ALA A 64 -5.22 -10.32 -13.20
N VAL A 65 -3.88 -10.43 -13.16
CA VAL A 65 -3.05 -10.67 -14.34
C VAL A 65 -3.40 -12.00 -15.00
N PHE A 66 -3.50 -13.10 -14.23
CA PHE A 66 -3.88 -14.41 -14.76
C PHE A 66 -5.26 -14.37 -15.43
N ARG A 67 -6.24 -13.75 -14.76
CA ARG A 67 -7.61 -13.65 -15.28
C ARG A 67 -7.68 -12.86 -16.59
N VAL A 68 -6.90 -11.79 -16.72
CA VAL A 68 -6.84 -11.02 -17.98
C VAL A 68 -6.16 -11.84 -19.08
N ALA A 69 -5.03 -12.50 -18.78
CA ALA A 69 -4.30 -13.31 -19.74
C ALA A 69 -5.14 -14.47 -20.33
N GLU A 70 -5.96 -15.12 -19.51
CA GLU A 70 -6.86 -16.21 -19.94
C GLU A 70 -8.03 -15.73 -20.82
N ASN A 71 -8.54 -14.52 -20.57
CA ASN A 71 -9.76 -14.03 -21.22
C ASN A 71 -9.51 -13.06 -22.39
N SER A 72 -8.27 -12.60 -22.59
CA SER A 72 -7.99 -11.58 -23.59
C SER A 72 -7.76 -12.15 -24.99
N LYS A 73 -8.77 -12.03 -25.87
CA LYS A 73 -8.57 -12.02 -27.33
C LYS A 73 -8.05 -10.64 -27.71
N ILE A 74 -6.80 -10.57 -28.17
CA ILE A 74 -5.98 -9.40 -28.50
C ILE A 74 -6.80 -8.14 -28.84
N VAL A 75 -6.89 -7.21 -27.88
CA VAL A 75 -7.36 -5.82 -28.02
C VAL A 75 -6.44 -4.96 -27.13
N THR A 76 -6.25 -3.69 -27.45
CA THR A 76 -5.32 -2.74 -26.81
C THR A 76 -5.51 -2.56 -25.29
N TRP A 77 -6.73 -2.81 -24.78
CA TRP A 77 -7.08 -2.63 -23.36
C TRP A 77 -6.31 -3.56 -22.40
N PRO A 78 -6.19 -4.89 -22.65
CA PRO A 78 -5.33 -5.78 -21.89
C PRO A 78 -3.88 -5.30 -21.74
N ILE A 79 -3.29 -4.69 -22.77
CA ILE A 79 -1.88 -4.25 -22.75
C ILE A 79 -1.66 -3.10 -21.77
N ILE A 80 -2.57 -2.11 -21.75
CA ILE A 80 -2.49 -0.97 -20.82
C ILE A 80 -2.68 -1.46 -19.39
N PHE A 81 -3.67 -2.32 -19.16
CA PHE A 81 -3.92 -2.89 -17.83
C PHE A 81 -2.70 -3.68 -17.32
N LEU A 82 -2.15 -4.58 -18.14
CA LEU A 82 -0.95 -5.35 -17.78
C LEU A 82 0.26 -4.46 -17.52
N SER A 83 0.43 -3.38 -18.29
CA SER A 83 1.52 -2.41 -18.09
C SER A 83 1.37 -1.68 -16.75
N MET A 84 0.16 -1.27 -16.38
CA MET A 84 -0.13 -0.67 -15.06
C MET A 84 0.10 -1.67 -13.93
N CYS A 85 -0.26 -2.94 -14.11
CA CYS A 85 0.05 -4.00 -13.16
C CYS A 85 1.56 -4.14 -12.93
N VAL A 86 2.38 -4.10 -14.00
CA VAL A 86 3.84 -4.15 -13.88
C VAL A 86 4.38 -2.95 -13.08
N VAL A 87 3.86 -1.74 -13.31
CA VAL A 87 4.26 -0.54 -12.56
C VAL A 87 3.92 -0.70 -11.07
N VAL A 88 2.70 -1.14 -10.74
CA VAL A 88 2.29 -1.39 -9.35
C VAL A 88 3.18 -2.46 -8.70
N PHE A 89 3.47 -3.54 -9.42
CA PHE A 89 4.36 -4.60 -8.94
C PHE A 89 5.75 -4.06 -8.62
N VAL A 90 6.38 -3.33 -9.54
CA VAL A 90 7.73 -2.76 -9.33
C VAL A 90 7.77 -1.82 -8.12
N VAL A 91 6.76 -0.96 -7.95
CA VAL A 91 6.68 -0.03 -6.82
C VAL A 91 6.51 -0.78 -5.49
N LEU A 92 5.65 -1.79 -5.43
CA LEU A 92 5.44 -2.57 -4.21
C LEU A 92 6.65 -3.47 -3.89
N THR A 93 7.27 -4.08 -4.88
CA THR A 93 8.52 -4.85 -4.71
C THR A 93 9.66 -3.96 -4.21
N TYR A 94 9.77 -2.72 -4.70
CA TYR A 94 10.74 -1.76 -4.17
C TYR A 94 10.50 -1.47 -2.68
N ALA A 95 9.23 -1.29 -2.26
CA ALA A 95 8.88 -1.12 -0.86
C ALA A 95 9.24 -2.36 -0.01
N GLU A 96 9.05 -3.56 -0.55
CA GLU A 96 9.45 -4.82 0.12
C GLU A 96 10.97 -4.94 0.27
N ILE A 97 11.76 -4.58 -0.75
CA ILE A 97 13.22 -4.60 -0.69
C ILE A 97 13.71 -3.64 0.40
N MET A 98 13.11 -2.45 0.53
CA MET A 98 13.44 -1.52 1.60
C MET A 98 13.08 -2.10 2.99
N GLY A 99 11.97 -2.82 3.08
CA GLY A 99 11.61 -3.58 4.27
C GLY A 99 12.62 -4.67 4.65
N ALA A 100 13.04 -5.47 3.68
CA ALA A 100 14.02 -6.54 3.87
C ALA A 100 15.37 -5.99 4.36
N ARG A 101 15.77 -4.80 3.88
CA ARG A 101 17.00 -4.13 4.34
C ARG A 101 16.96 -3.78 5.83
N ILE A 102 15.79 -3.41 6.39
CA ILE A 102 15.62 -3.13 7.82
C ILE A 102 15.91 -4.39 8.66
N PHE A 103 15.43 -5.56 8.21
CA PHE A 103 15.67 -6.84 8.89
C PHE A 103 17.11 -7.34 8.75
N TYR A 104 17.80 -7.01 7.66
CA TYR A 104 19.18 -7.45 7.42
C TYR A 104 20.22 -6.59 8.15
N LEU A 105 19.87 -5.37 8.56
CA LEU A 105 20.67 -4.54 9.45
C LEU A 105 20.71 -5.19 10.83
N ALA A 106 21.67 -6.10 11.01
CA ALA A 106 21.91 -6.82 12.25
C ALA A 106 21.97 -5.85 13.43
N PHE A 107 21.23 -6.16 14.50
CA PHE A 107 21.42 -5.52 15.79
C PHE A 107 22.90 -5.62 16.15
N ASP A 108 23.54 -4.47 16.32
CA ASP A 108 24.93 -4.43 16.74
C ASP A 108 25.00 -5.12 18.11
N ARG A 109 25.65 -6.29 18.15
CA ARG A 109 25.73 -7.10 19.38
C ARG A 109 26.52 -6.28 20.39
N VAL A 110 25.99 -6.19 21.62
CA VAL A 110 26.73 -5.60 22.75
C VAL A 110 28.04 -6.36 22.88
N THR A 111 29.13 -5.73 22.50
CA THR A 111 30.48 -6.28 22.57
C THR A 111 31.17 -5.69 23.78
N PRO A 112 31.88 -6.50 24.59
CA PRO A 112 32.50 -6.03 25.84
C PRO A 112 33.62 -5.00 25.61
N SER A 113 34.06 -4.79 24.37
CA SER A 113 35.10 -3.83 23.99
C SER A 113 34.59 -2.41 23.72
N ARG A 114 33.28 -2.16 23.73
CA ARG A 114 32.70 -0.84 23.42
C ARG A 114 32.19 -0.12 24.65
N THR A 115 32.37 1.20 24.67
CA THR A 115 31.81 2.05 25.71
C THR A 115 30.29 2.16 25.58
N PHE A 116 29.61 2.43 26.70
CA PHE A 116 28.15 2.65 26.71
C PHE A 116 27.71 3.80 25.78
N ASP A 117 28.54 4.84 25.69
CA ASP A 117 28.29 5.99 24.82
C ASP A 117 28.38 5.64 23.33
N ASP A 118 29.34 4.80 22.95
CA ASP A 118 29.45 4.31 21.57
C ASP A 118 28.27 3.41 21.20
N TYR A 119 27.79 2.61 22.16
CA TYR A 119 26.58 1.81 22.00
C TYR A 119 25.35 2.68 21.76
N CYS A 120 25.15 3.72 22.59
CA CYS A 120 24.04 4.66 22.45
C CYS A 120 24.06 5.40 21.10
N LYS A 121 25.22 5.90 20.68
CA LYS A 121 25.38 6.56 19.36
C LYS A 121 25.07 5.61 18.21
N THR A 122 25.53 4.38 18.30
CA THR A 122 25.31 3.38 17.26
C THR A 122 23.83 2.98 17.18
N ALA A 123 23.19 2.74 18.32
CA ALA A 123 21.77 2.42 18.40
C ALA A 123 20.90 3.57 17.87
N MET A 124 21.26 4.82 18.17
CA MET A 124 20.58 6.01 17.62
C MET A 124 20.72 6.06 16.09
N ASN A 125 21.94 5.93 15.56
CA ASN A 125 22.18 5.94 14.11
C ASN A 125 21.41 4.83 13.38
N ILE A 126 21.34 3.62 13.97
CA ILE A 126 20.55 2.51 13.43
C ILE A 126 19.07 2.88 13.42
N THR A 127 18.55 3.44 14.52
CA THR A 127 17.15 3.84 14.65
C THR A 127 16.76 4.87 13.59
N ILE A 128 17.55 5.93 13.43
CA ILE A 128 17.35 6.97 12.41
C ILE A 128 17.39 6.38 11.00
N THR A 129 18.35 5.51 10.73
CA THR A 129 18.50 4.87 9.41
C THR A 129 17.29 3.99 9.09
N ARG A 130 16.84 3.17 10.05
CA ARG A 130 15.66 2.32 9.90
C ARG A 130 14.38 3.14 9.75
N GLU A 131 14.23 4.25 10.49
CA GLU A 131 13.09 5.13 10.33
C GLU A 131 13.06 5.78 8.94
N ARG A 132 14.20 6.23 8.41
CA ARG A 132 14.29 6.78 7.06
C ARG A 132 13.91 5.73 6.00
N GLN A 133 14.42 4.50 6.12
CA GLN A 133 14.06 3.39 5.24
C GLN A 133 12.57 3.05 5.34
N TYR A 134 12.01 3.03 6.56
CA TYR A 134 10.59 2.81 6.78
C TYR A 134 9.73 3.89 6.12
N ARG A 135 10.09 5.18 6.25
CA ARG A 135 9.37 6.27 5.59
C ARG A 135 9.39 6.14 4.07
N GLN A 136 10.55 5.78 3.48
CA GLN A 136 10.65 5.53 2.05
C GLN A 136 9.77 4.34 1.61
N ALA A 137 9.83 3.22 2.34
CA ALA A 137 8.99 2.06 2.09
C ALA A 137 7.50 2.40 2.22
N PHE A 138 7.13 3.18 3.23
CA PHE A 138 5.76 3.63 3.46
C PHE A 138 5.24 4.47 2.30
N TRP A 139 5.98 5.48 1.85
CA TRP A 139 5.55 6.31 0.72
C TRP A 139 5.46 5.52 -0.59
N ALA A 140 6.40 4.61 -0.83
CA ALA A 140 6.34 3.72 -1.99
C ALA A 140 5.10 2.80 -1.91
N SER A 141 4.83 2.19 -0.75
CA SER A 141 3.63 1.39 -0.51
C SER A 141 2.35 2.19 -0.73
N VAL A 142 2.24 3.40 -0.17
CA VAL A 142 1.08 4.28 -0.34
C VAL A 142 0.87 4.60 -1.83
N GLY A 143 1.93 4.92 -2.56
CA GLY A 143 1.87 5.16 -4.00
C GLY A 143 1.40 3.92 -4.78
N GLY A 144 1.96 2.75 -4.48
CA GLY A 144 1.57 1.48 -5.11
C GLY A 144 0.12 1.10 -4.81
N ILE A 145 -0.32 1.24 -3.55
CA ILE A 145 -1.70 1.01 -3.12
C ILE A 145 -2.66 1.95 -3.84
N ALA A 146 -2.33 3.25 -3.90
CA ALA A 146 -3.18 4.23 -4.57
C ALA A 146 -3.34 3.92 -6.06
N LEU A 147 -2.25 3.58 -6.75
CA LEU A 147 -2.29 3.15 -8.15
C LEU A 147 -3.13 1.88 -8.34
N PHE A 148 -2.99 0.91 -7.44
CA PHE A 148 -3.79 -0.31 -7.48
C PHE A 148 -5.29 -0.03 -7.32
N ILE A 149 -5.68 0.83 -6.37
CA ILE A 149 -7.07 1.23 -6.16
C ILE A 149 -7.61 1.97 -7.39
N LEU A 150 -6.86 2.94 -7.93
CA LEU A 150 -7.26 3.70 -9.11
C LEU A 150 -7.46 2.78 -10.33
N MET A 151 -6.57 1.80 -10.50
CA MET A 151 -6.70 0.78 -11.56
C MET A 151 -7.99 -0.03 -11.38
N PHE A 152 -8.29 -0.50 -10.17
CA PHE A 152 -9.52 -1.24 -9.89
C PHE A 152 -10.78 -0.40 -10.12
N MET A 153 -10.77 0.86 -9.67
CA MET A 153 -11.87 1.80 -9.90
C MET A 153 -12.10 2.05 -11.39
N PHE A 154 -11.04 2.22 -12.17
CA PHE A 154 -11.14 2.41 -13.62
C PHE A 154 -11.77 1.20 -14.32
N VAL A 155 -11.36 -0.01 -13.95
CA VAL A 155 -11.96 -1.25 -14.49
C VAL A 155 -13.43 -1.36 -14.09
N ALA A 156 -13.75 -1.15 -12.81
CA ALA A 156 -15.12 -1.24 -12.31
C ALA A 156 -16.07 -0.23 -12.98
N VAL A 157 -15.63 1.02 -13.14
CA VAL A 157 -16.40 2.06 -13.85
C VAL A 157 -16.56 1.70 -15.33
N GLY A 158 -15.52 1.16 -15.97
CA GLY A 158 -15.59 0.70 -17.35
C GLY A 158 -16.62 -0.41 -17.57
N ASP A 159 -16.70 -1.38 -16.66
CA ASP A 159 -17.68 -2.46 -16.74
C ASP A 159 -19.11 -1.99 -16.44
N ILE A 160 -19.29 -1.09 -15.46
CA ILE A 160 -20.59 -0.45 -15.18
C ILE A 160 -21.08 0.33 -16.40
N TYR A 161 -20.19 1.07 -17.07
CA TYR A 161 -20.55 1.83 -18.26
C TYR A 161 -21.00 0.91 -19.41
N LYS A 162 -20.27 -0.18 -19.66
CA LYS A 162 -20.64 -1.20 -20.65
C LYS A 162 -22.01 -1.83 -20.35
N LEU A 163 -22.27 -2.17 -19.08
CA LEU A 163 -23.56 -2.72 -18.64
C LEU A 163 -24.71 -1.71 -18.86
N SER A 164 -24.45 -0.44 -18.56
CA SER A 164 -25.43 0.64 -18.77
C SER A 164 -25.76 0.87 -20.25
N THR A 165 -24.77 0.79 -21.15
CA THR A 165 -25.00 0.98 -22.59
C THR A 165 -25.62 -0.25 -23.24
N ALA A 166 -25.24 -1.47 -22.82
CA ALA A 166 -25.83 -2.71 -23.31
C ALA A 166 -27.32 -2.84 -22.91
N GLY A 167 -27.73 -2.31 -21.75
CA GLY A 167 -29.13 -2.23 -21.34
C GLY A 167 -29.94 -1.22 -22.16
N ALA A 168 -29.31 -0.18 -22.71
CA ALA A 168 -29.97 0.85 -23.53
C ALA A 168 -30.24 0.38 -24.97
N GLU A 169 -29.39 -0.49 -25.53
CA GLU A 169 -29.59 -1.06 -26.88
C GLU A 169 -30.67 -2.15 -26.93
N ALA A 170 -31.07 -2.72 -25.78
CA ALA A 170 -32.10 -3.76 -25.72
C ALA A 170 -33.56 -3.23 -25.82
N LEU A 171 -33.78 -1.92 -25.95
CA LEU A 171 -35.10 -1.28 -25.81
C LEU A 171 -35.75 -0.61 -27.04
N PRO A 172 -35.27 -0.70 -28.30
CA PRO A 172 -36.07 -0.31 -29.45
C PRO A 172 -36.31 -1.47 -30.43
N ALA A 173 -36.69 -2.66 -29.96
CA ALA A 173 -37.16 -3.75 -30.83
C ALA A 173 -38.62 -4.18 -30.56
N ALA A 174 -39.25 -3.68 -29.50
CA ALA A 174 -40.60 -4.10 -29.08
C ALA A 174 -41.74 -3.17 -29.54
N CYS A 175 -41.45 -2.16 -30.39
CA CYS A 175 -42.47 -1.28 -30.95
C CYS A 175 -42.42 -1.28 -32.48
N THR A 176 -42.52 -2.45 -33.10
CA THR A 176 -43.05 -2.53 -34.47
C THR A 176 -44.57 -2.39 -34.41
N PRO A 177 -45.19 -1.48 -35.17
CA PRO A 177 -46.64 -1.47 -35.29
C PRO A 177 -47.05 -2.79 -35.94
N VAL A 178 -47.94 -3.53 -35.28
CA VAL A 178 -48.52 -4.77 -35.81
C VAL A 178 -49.40 -4.42 -37.02
N THR A 179 -48.80 -4.31 -38.19
CA THR A 179 -49.53 -4.30 -39.47
C THR A 179 -49.71 -5.74 -39.94
N SER A 180 -50.85 -6.34 -39.62
CA SER A 180 -51.58 -7.29 -40.48
C SER A 180 -52.75 -7.92 -39.72
N CYS A 181 -53.93 -7.32 -39.82
CA CYS A 181 -55.16 -8.09 -39.66
C CYS A 181 -55.33 -8.97 -40.91
N PRO A 182 -55.48 -10.29 -40.80
CA PRO A 182 -55.84 -11.11 -41.94
C PRO A 182 -57.27 -10.79 -42.39
N PRO A 183 -57.57 -10.81 -43.70
CA PRO A 183 -58.91 -10.51 -44.20
C PRO A 183 -59.92 -11.58 -43.76
N PRO A 184 -61.17 -11.18 -43.45
CA PRO A 184 -62.21 -12.09 -42.97
C PRO A 184 -62.60 -13.12 -44.04
N PRO A 185 -62.98 -14.34 -43.62
CA PRO A 185 -63.40 -15.39 -44.55
C PRO A 185 -64.71 -15.01 -45.25
N LYS A 186 -64.78 -15.27 -46.57
CA LYS A 186 -65.99 -15.06 -47.37
C LYS A 186 -67.14 -15.95 -46.87
N PRO A 187 -68.38 -15.44 -46.80
CA PRO A 187 -69.53 -16.26 -46.45
C PRO A 187 -69.82 -17.30 -47.55
N PRO A 188 -70.30 -18.50 -47.17
CA PRO A 188 -70.67 -19.55 -48.11
C PRO A 188 -71.88 -19.13 -48.95
N ALA A 189 -71.90 -19.62 -50.19
CA ALA A 189 -72.95 -19.41 -51.19
C ALA A 189 -74.26 -20.12 -50.83
#